data_AF-E8MC00-F1
#
_entry.id   AF-E8MC00-F1
#
_cell.length_a   1.000
_cell.length_b   1.000
_cell.length_c   1.000
_cell.angle_alpha   90.00
_cell.angle_beta   90.00
_cell.angle_gamma   90.00
#
_symmetry.space_group_name_H-M   'P 1'
#
loop_
_entity.id
_entity.type
_entity.pdbx_description
1 polymer ?
#
loop_
_entity_poly.entity_id
_entity_poly.type
_entity_poly.pdbx_seq_one_letter_code
_entity_poly.pdbx_strand_id
1 'polypeptide(L)' 'MILSDLKLYIDQHGSVSQRELAKQFHMSEDGVDAMLSVWIRKGVISRLVDTNASQHITRVRYTKVNNNALAMTVTM' A
#
# COMPACT_ATOMS: atom_id res chain seq x y z
N MET A 1 11.00 0.03 -14.26
CA MET A 1 10.18 0.86 -15.16
C MET A 1 8.69 0.50 -15.09
N ILE A 2 8.19 0.14 -13.89
CA ILE A 2 6.75 0.05 -13.55
C ILE A 2 6.64 0.01 -12.02
N LEU A 3 7.60 -0.66 -11.37
CA LEU A 3 7.81 -0.67 -9.92
C LEU A 3 8.05 0.73 -9.32
N SER A 4 8.90 1.53 -9.97
CA SER A 4 9.18 2.91 -9.55
C SER A 4 7.95 3.79 -9.70
N ASP A 5 7.14 3.56 -10.74
CA ASP A 5 5.95 4.35 -11.05
C ASP A 5 4.80 4.00 -10.10
N LEU A 6 4.60 2.72 -9.78
CA LEU A 6 3.70 2.28 -8.71
C LEU A 6 4.05 2.94 -7.38
N LYS A 7 5.34 2.96 -7.04
CA LYS A 7 5.82 3.60 -5.81
C LYS A 7 5.64 5.11 -5.84
N LEU A 8 5.93 5.77 -6.96
CA LEU A 8 5.73 7.21 -7.14
C LEU A 8 4.24 7.58 -7.04
N TYR A 9 3.36 6.76 -7.61
CA TYR A 9 1.92 6.94 -7.53
C TYR A 9 1.43 6.87 -6.07
N ILE A 10 1.89 5.86 -5.31
CA ILE A 10 1.56 5.75 -3.88
C ILE A 10 2.15 6.93 -3.09
N ASP A 11 3.33 7.42 -3.46
CA ASP A 11 3.95 8.60 -2.82
C ASP A 11 3.14 9.88 -3.06
N GLN A 12 2.64 10.08 -4.29
CA GLN A 12 1.84 11.26 -4.66
C GLN A 12 0.42 11.23 -4.05
N HIS A 13 -0.20 10.05 -3.97
CA HIS A 13 -1.57 9.88 -3.49
C HIS A 13 -1.67 9.48 -2.01
N GLY A 14 -0.54 9.17 -1.36
CA GLY A 14 -0.44 8.81 0.07
C GLY A 14 -0.92 7.39 0.41
N SER A 15 -2.20 7.11 0.20
CA SER A 15 -2.81 5.79 0.44
C SER A 15 -3.72 5.41 -0.71
N VAL A 16 -3.40 4.32 -1.40
CA VAL A 16 -4.11 3.88 -2.62
C VAL A 16 -4.56 2.43 -2.44
N SER A 17 -5.76 2.10 -2.91
CA SER A 17 -6.22 0.71 -2.88
C SER A 17 -5.54 -0.15 -3.96
N GLN A 18 -5.44 -1.46 -3.69
CA GLN A 18 -4.92 -2.44 -4.66
C GLN A 18 -5.69 -2.40 -5.98
N ARG A 19 -7.02 -2.22 -5.91
CA ARG A 19 -7.91 -2.10 -7.07
C ARG A 19 -7.64 -0.87 -7.92
N GLU A 20 -7.40 0.28 -7.28
CA GLU A 20 -7.06 1.50 -8.00
C GLU A 20 -5.74 1.34 -8.75
N LEU A 21 -4.71 0.77 -8.11
CA LEU A 21 -3.44 0.49 -8.76
C LEU A 21 -3.60 -0.50 -9.92
N ALA A 22 -4.34 -1.59 -9.71
CA ALA A 22 -4.63 -2.58 -10.75
C ALA A 22 -5.28 -1.92 -11.98
N LYS A 23 -6.25 -1.04 -11.76
CA LYS A 23 -6.94 -0.31 -12.82
C LYS A 23 -6.05 0.70 -13.53
N GLN A 24 -5.27 1.50 -12.78
CA GLN A 24 -4.40 2.54 -13.35
C GLN A 24 -3.25 1.96 -14.16
N PHE A 25 -2.68 0.85 -13.72
CA PHE A 25 -1.54 0.20 -14.37
C PHE A 25 -1.96 -0.95 -15.29
N HIS A 26 -3.26 -1.11 -15.55
CA HIS A 26 -3.84 -2.16 -16.39
C HIS A 26 -3.31 -3.57 -16.06
N MET A 27 -3.24 -3.90 -14.77
CA MET A 27 -2.69 -5.16 -14.27
C MET A 27 -3.61 -5.82 -13.24
N SER A 28 -3.39 -7.10 -12.94
CA SER A 28 -4.16 -7.81 -11.91
C SER A 28 -3.82 -7.32 -10.51
N GLU A 29 -4.78 -7.45 -9.58
CA GLU A 29 -4.58 -7.15 -8.16
C GLU A 29 -3.39 -7.93 -7.59
N ASP A 30 -3.26 -9.22 -7.90
CA ASP A 30 -2.12 -10.06 -7.51
C ASP A 30 -0.81 -9.60 -8.15
N GLY A 31 -0.87 -9.07 -9.37
CA GLY A 31 0.29 -8.48 -10.03
C GLY A 31 0.80 -7.25 -9.29
N VAL A 32 -0.11 -6.36 -8.86
CA VAL A 32 0.24 -5.20 -8.01
C VAL A 32 0.92 -5.66 -6.72
N ASP A 33 0.36 -6.69 -6.10
CA ASP A 33 0.86 -7.30 -4.87
C ASP A 33 2.30 -7.81 -5.02
N ALA A 34 2.53 -8.59 -6.08
CA ALA A 34 3.83 -9.15 -6.41
C ALA A 34 4.86 -8.04 -6.68
N MET A 35 4.48 -6.98 -7.39
CA MET A 35 5.37 -5.84 -7.63
C MET A 35 5.68 -5.10 -6.32
N LEU A 36 4.67 -4.74 -5.53
CA LEU A 36 4.90 -4.00 -4.29
C LEU A 36 5.60 -4.82 -3.21
N SER A 37 5.59 -6.15 -3.29
CA SER A 37 6.27 -7.04 -2.35
C SER A 37 7.75 -6.70 -2.14
N VAL A 38 8.44 -6.24 -3.20
CA VAL A 38 9.86 -5.83 -3.13
C VAL A 38 10.03 -4.61 -2.24
N TRP A 39 9.11 -3.64 -2.31
CA TRP A 39 9.15 -2.41 -1.53
C TRP A 39 8.64 -2.61 -0.10
N ILE A 40 7.69 -3.53 0.07
CA ILE A 40 7.20 -3.99 1.37
C ILE A 40 8.33 -4.67 2.14
N ARG A 41 9.06 -5.59 1.51
CA ARG A 41 10.25 -6.24 2.12
C ARG A 41 11.35 -5.25 2.47
N LYS A 42 11.45 -4.14 1.73
CA LYS A 42 12.40 -3.05 2.00
C LYS A 42 11.90 -2.05 3.04
N GLY A 43 10.68 -2.19 3.55
CA GLY A 43 10.09 -1.27 4.55
C GLY A 43 9.72 0.11 3.99
N VAL A 44 9.59 0.26 2.68
CA VAL A 44 9.28 1.57 2.04
C VAL A 44 7.78 1.75 1.81
N ILE A 45 7.04 0.65 1.62
CA ILE A 45 5.60 0.61 1.43
C ILE A 45 5.01 -0.31 2.49
N SER A 46 3.92 0.12 3.15
CA SER A 46 3.12 -0.73 4.02
C SER A 46 1.85 -1.18 3.31
N ARG A 47 1.51 -2.45 3.50
CA ARG A 47 0.21 -3.01 3.13
C ARG A 47 -0.74 -2.90 4.32
N LEU A 48 -1.90 -2.32 4.09
CA LEU A 48 -3.02 -2.23 5.01
C LEU A 48 -4.11 -3.19 4.51
N VAL A 49 -4.50 -4.14 5.36
CA VAL A 49 -5.53 -5.12 5.03
C VAL A 49 -6.71 -4.90 5.97
N ASP A 50 -7.81 -4.42 5.42
CA ASP A 50 -9.06 -4.28 6.15
C ASP A 50 -9.79 -5.62 6.13
N THR A 51 -10.15 -6.12 7.30
CA THR A 51 -10.91 -7.36 7.47
C THR A 51 -12.28 -7.07 8.11
N ASN A 52 -13.28 -7.89 7.80
CA ASN A 52 -14.58 -7.82 8.48
C ASN A 52 -14.62 -8.66 9.76
N ALA A 53 -15.74 -8.64 10.48
CA ALA A 53 -15.95 -9.42 11.70
C ALA A 53 -15.79 -10.95 11.52
N SER A 54 -15.86 -11.44 10.28
CA SER A 54 -15.64 -12.83 9.90
C SER A 54 -14.23 -13.09 9.37
N GLN A 55 -13.29 -12.16 9.58
CA GLN A 55 -11.88 -12.22 9.11
C GLN A 55 -11.71 -12.29 7.59
N HIS A 56 -12.75 -11.99 6.81
CA HIS A 56 -12.60 -11.87 5.36
C HIS A 56 -11.97 -10.54 5.00
N ILE A 57 -10.98 -10.58 4.11
CA ILE A 57 -10.34 -9.39 3.54
C ILE A 57 -11.38 -8.64 2.70
N THR A 58 -11.71 -7.42 3.10
CA THR A 58 -12.67 -6.57 2.40
C THR A 58 -11.96 -5.53 1.52
N ARG A 59 -10.76 -5.11 1.91
CA ARG A 59 -9.99 -4.11 1.18
C ARG A 59 -8.50 -4.24 1.47
N VAL A 60 -7.69 -4.07 0.43
CA VAL A 60 -6.24 -3.95 0.54
C VAL A 60 -5.83 -2.55 0.07
N ARG A 61 -5.00 -1.88 0.87
CA ARG A 61 -4.46 -0.55 0.59
C ARG A 61 -2.95 -0.56 0.75
N TYR A 62 -2.29 0.31 0.01
CA TYR A 62 -0.86 0.52 0.05
C TYR A 62 -0.57 1.97 0.39
N THR A 63 0.34 2.17 1.32
CA THR A 63 0.78 3.51 1.73
C THR A 63 2.29 3.56 1.84
N LYS A 64 2.87 4.72 1.61
CA LYS A 64 4.30 4.93 1.86
C LYS A 64 4.56 4.90 3.37
N VAL A 65 5.60 4.18 3.76
CA VAL A 65 6.13 4.26 5.11
C VAL A 65 6.88 5.59 5.21
N ASN A 66 6.25 6.56 5.88
CA ASN A 66 6.92 7.80 6.20
C ASN A 66 7.89 7.55 7.36
N ASN A 67 9.19 7.59 7.07
CA ASN A 67 10.27 7.47 8.05
C ASN A 67 10.31 8.61 9.10
N ASN A 68 9.32 9.51 9.07
CA ASN A 68 9.23 10.72 9.88
C ASN A 68 7.87 10.87 10.59
N ALA A 69 7.10 9.78 10.72
CA ALA A 69 5.99 9.77 11.67
C ALA A 69 6.59 9.69 13.09
N LEU A 70 6.91 10.85 13.65
CA LEU A 70 7.22 10.98 15.07
C LEU A 70 6.11 10.27 15.84
N ALA A 71 6.48 9.28 16.65
CA ALA A 71 5.58 8.64 17.59
C ALA A 71 5.08 9.70 18.57
N MET A 72 3.91 10.28 18.33
CA MET A 72 3.20 11.07 19.33
C MET A 72 2.37 10.09 20.17
N THR A 73 2.90 9.70 21.33
CA THR A 73 2.09 9.13 22.39
C THR A 73 1.24 10.26 22.97
N VAL A 74 -0.05 10.28 22.63
CA VAL A 74 -1.01 11.12 23.36
C VAL A 74 -1.48 10.32 24.56
N THR A 75 -1.09 10.78 25.75
CA THR A 75 -1.71 10.38 27.01
C THR A 75 -2.84 11.38 27.28
N MET A 76 -4.07 10.91 27.41
CA MET A 76 -5.14 11.63 28.10
C MET A 76 -5.52 10.87 29.36
#